data_AF-A0A0V1Q1F3-F1
#
_entry.id   AF-A0A0V1Q1F3-F1
#
_cell.length_a   1.000
_cell.length_b   1.000
_cell.length_c   1.000
_cell.angle_alpha   90.00
_cell.angle_beta   90.00
_cell.angle_gamma   90.00
#
_symmetry.space_group_name_H-M   'P 1'
#
loop_
_entity.id
_entity.type
_entity.pdbx_description
1 polymer ?
#
loop_
_entity_poly.entity_id
_entity_poly.type
_entity_poly.pdbx_seq_one_letter_code
_entity_poly.pdbx_strand_id
1 'polypeptide(L)'
;MFSRVINKHCCRGLTFRRFYVNGSTPPLHFGNPNYTPPTYNETVSPPQPINPANTPPNSQVPPPFHDSATKNHRSMKDFTSFLAMCALAYFAIDNYINRIKLEKLNIETTAINLKTLQAQQANFLNARKKRDLQILQERKDQDKRNFKMGLHIAFLRKQLVDLGVDPVDIETAVKEFEKSVRADNSIKNVSGQSLWLDDKSRMYSFIQYSRKHFLLTSSSLEIIFARCS
;
A
#
# COMPACT_ATOMS: atom_id res chain seq x y z
N MET A 1 9.88 17.30 -40.14
CA MET A 1 10.67 17.33 -38.89
C MET A 1 9.81 16.80 -37.76
N PHE A 2 9.95 15.52 -37.44
CA PHE A 2 9.22 14.84 -36.38
C PHE A 2 10.18 14.62 -35.20
N SER A 3 9.91 15.22 -34.04
CA SER A 3 10.54 14.83 -32.78
C SER A 3 9.53 14.08 -31.92
N ARG A 4 9.62 12.74 -31.95
CA ARG A 4 8.97 11.87 -30.96
C ARG A 4 9.89 11.76 -29.75
N VAL A 5 9.45 12.30 -28.62
CA VAL A 5 10.08 12.05 -27.32
C VAL A 5 9.66 10.65 -26.86
N ILE A 6 10.62 9.73 -26.87
CA ILE A 6 10.46 8.37 -26.35
C ILE A 6 10.65 8.42 -24.83
N ASN A 7 9.55 8.37 -24.08
CA ASN A 7 9.62 8.23 -22.62
C ASN A 7 9.77 6.74 -22.26
N LYS A 8 11.00 6.32 -21.99
CA LYS A 8 11.33 4.98 -21.48
C LYS A 8 11.06 4.96 -19.96
N HIS A 9 9.88 4.52 -19.55
CA HIS A 9 9.67 4.15 -18.15
C HIS A 9 10.35 2.81 -17.88
N CYS A 10 11.52 2.91 -17.25
CA CYS A 10 12.30 1.81 -16.69
C CYS A 10 11.52 1.17 -15.54
N CYS A 11 11.14 -0.10 -15.69
CA CYS A 11 10.69 -0.96 -14.61
C CYS A 11 11.82 -1.11 -13.59
N ARG A 12 11.80 -0.33 -12.51
CA ARG A 12 12.62 -0.60 -11.32
C ARG A 12 11.88 -1.62 -10.47
N GLY A 13 12.45 -2.82 -10.40
CA GLY A 13 11.98 -3.93 -9.58
C GLY A 13 11.83 -3.54 -8.11
N LEU A 14 10.72 -3.99 -7.53
CA LEU A 14 10.49 -4.00 -6.10
C LEU A 14 11.49 -4.97 -5.47
N THR A 15 12.59 -4.43 -4.94
CA THR A 15 13.46 -5.18 -4.04
C THR A 15 12.86 -5.09 -2.65
N PHE A 16 12.21 -6.18 -2.21
CA PHE A 16 11.88 -6.39 -0.80
C PHE A 16 13.19 -6.43 -0.02
N ARG A 17 13.54 -5.33 0.67
CA ARG A 17 14.62 -5.36 1.65
C ARG A 17 14.18 -6.19 2.84
N ARG A 18 14.76 -7.37 2.97
CA ARG A 18 14.70 -8.23 4.15
C ARG A 18 15.35 -7.47 5.32
N PHE A 19 14.55 -7.05 6.30
CA PHE A 19 15.07 -6.54 7.57
C PHE A 19 15.68 -7.70 8.35
N TYR A 20 17.00 -7.79 8.37
CA TYR A 20 17.71 -8.55 9.40
C TYR A 20 17.76 -7.69 10.66
N VAL A 21 16.83 -7.92 11.58
CA VAL A 21 16.93 -7.44 12.95
C VAL A 21 17.65 -8.52 13.75
N ASN A 22 18.88 -8.21 14.17
CA ASN A 22 19.64 -9.03 15.10
C ASN A 22 18.88 -9.14 16.43
N GLY A 23 18.62 -10.37 16.88
CA GLY A 23 18.64 -10.70 18.31
C GLY A 23 17.36 -10.59 19.14
N SER A 24 16.18 -10.36 18.57
CA SER A 24 14.92 -10.49 19.33
C SER A 24 13.94 -11.38 18.56
N THR A 25 13.54 -12.50 19.17
CA THR A 25 12.47 -13.36 18.65
C THR A 25 11.25 -12.49 18.29
N PRO A 26 10.67 -12.65 17.09
CA PRO A 26 9.51 -11.86 16.70
C PRO A 26 8.37 -12.09 17.70
N PRO A 27 7.52 -11.08 17.96
CA PRO A 27 6.35 -11.23 18.82
C PRO A 27 5.54 -12.46 18.43
N LEU A 28 5.17 -13.29 19.42
CA LEU A 28 4.56 -14.62 19.24
C LEU A 28 3.36 -14.65 18.27
N HIS A 29 2.64 -13.53 18.11
CA HIS A 29 1.50 -13.44 17.19
C HIS A 29 1.87 -13.55 15.69
N PHE A 30 3.13 -13.31 15.31
CA PHE A 30 3.57 -13.47 13.92
C PHE A 30 4.06 -14.89 13.60
N GLY A 31 4.22 -15.75 14.60
CA GLY A 31 4.79 -17.10 14.44
C GLY A 31 3.77 -18.24 14.52
N ASN A 32 2.53 -17.99 14.95
CA ASN A 32 1.54 -19.04 15.18
C ASN A 32 0.25 -18.78 14.37
N PRO A 33 -0.10 -19.63 13.37
CA PRO A 33 -1.30 -19.45 12.55
C PRO A 33 -2.61 -19.63 13.33
N ASN A 34 -2.56 -20.16 14.56
CA ASN A 34 -3.73 -20.35 15.42
C ASN A 34 -3.94 -19.21 16.45
N TYR A 35 -3.10 -18.17 16.44
CA TYR A 35 -3.22 -17.05 17.38
C TYR A 35 -3.71 -15.79 16.66
N THR A 36 -5.00 -15.48 16.80
CA THR A 36 -5.58 -14.21 16.36
C THR A 36 -5.53 -13.19 17.50
N PRO A 37 -4.96 -11.99 17.30
CA PRO A 37 -4.90 -10.98 18.33
C PRO A 37 -6.30 -10.47 18.72
N PRO A 38 -6.58 -10.23 20.02
CA PRO A 38 -7.87 -9.77 20.47
C PRO A 38 -8.19 -8.37 19.94
N THR A 39 -9.47 -8.13 19.63
CA THR A 39 -9.98 -6.85 19.14
C THR A 39 -10.07 -5.85 20.29
N TYR A 40 -9.98 -4.55 19.99
CA TYR A 40 -9.75 -3.41 20.91
C TYR A 40 -10.70 -3.27 22.13
N ASN A 41 -11.69 -4.14 22.29
CA ASN A 41 -12.74 -4.04 23.31
C ASN A 41 -12.76 -5.19 24.34
N GLU A 42 -11.81 -6.12 24.31
CA GLU A 42 -11.67 -7.12 25.39
C GLU A 42 -10.79 -6.59 26.52
N THR A 43 -11.39 -6.40 27.70
CA THR A 43 -10.70 -6.08 28.94
C THR A 43 -9.90 -7.31 29.40
N VAL A 44 -8.66 -7.43 28.95
CA VAL A 44 -7.72 -8.45 29.43
C VAL A 44 -7.11 -7.96 30.74
N SER A 45 -7.37 -8.68 31.82
CA SER A 45 -6.69 -8.55 33.11
C SER A 45 -5.18 -8.59 32.91
N PRO A 46 -4.40 -7.71 33.56
CA PRO A 46 -2.95 -7.65 33.33
C PRO A 46 -2.30 -9.00 33.68
N PRO A 47 -1.38 -9.51 32.84
CA PRO A 47 -0.66 -10.73 33.16
C PRO A 47 0.18 -10.50 34.41
N GLN A 48 0.01 -11.39 35.40
CA GLN A 48 0.86 -11.42 36.58
C GLN A 48 2.34 -11.50 36.16
N PRO A 49 3.23 -10.75 36.82
CA PRO A 49 4.66 -10.86 36.57
C PRO A 49 5.11 -12.29 36.90
N ILE A 50 5.68 -12.95 35.89
CA ILE A 50 6.39 -14.21 36.04
C ILE A 50 7.52 -13.96 37.04
N ASN A 51 7.42 -14.60 38.21
CA ASN A 51 8.52 -14.74 39.16
C ASN A 51 9.72 -15.36 38.42
N PRO A 52 10.88 -14.68 38.33
CA PRO A 52 12.12 -15.39 38.10
C PRO A 52 12.42 -16.21 39.35
N ALA A 53 12.24 -17.52 39.22
CA ALA A 53 12.66 -18.50 40.18
C ALA A 53 14.15 -18.29 40.53
N ASN A 54 14.42 -18.41 41.83
CA ASN A 54 15.73 -18.47 42.44
C ASN A 54 16.70 -19.36 41.65
N THR A 55 17.80 -18.76 41.20
CA THR A 55 19.10 -19.44 41.04
C THR A 55 20.20 -18.38 41.01
N PRO A 56 20.90 -18.14 42.13
CA PRO A 56 22.26 -17.63 42.08
C PRO A 56 23.20 -18.83 41.93
N PRO A 57 24.06 -18.83 40.90
CA PRO A 57 25.41 -19.29 41.15
C PRO A 57 26.39 -18.39 40.40
N ASN A 58 26.78 -17.28 41.00
CA ASN A 58 28.17 -16.84 40.98
C ASN A 58 28.37 -15.64 41.89
N SER A 59 28.44 -15.90 43.20
CA SER A 59 29.35 -15.10 44.02
C SER A 59 30.76 -15.55 43.68
N GLN A 60 31.31 -15.03 42.58
CA GLN A 60 32.75 -14.92 42.48
C GLN A 60 33.16 -13.86 43.50
N VAL A 61 33.44 -14.34 44.70
CA VAL A 61 34.24 -13.66 45.70
C VAL A 61 35.53 -13.23 44.98
N PRO A 62 35.85 -11.93 44.86
CA PRO A 62 37.21 -11.56 44.49
C PRO A 62 38.11 -12.12 45.60
N PRO A 63 39.19 -12.86 45.30
CA PRO A 63 40.09 -13.32 46.35
C PRO A 63 40.58 -12.10 47.14
N PRO A 64 40.61 -12.16 48.49
CA PRO A 64 41.31 -11.15 49.25
C PRO A 64 42.79 -11.32 48.92
N PHE A 65 43.30 -10.47 48.03
CA PHE A 65 44.74 -10.31 47.88
C PHE A 65 45.26 -9.71 49.19
N HIS A 66 45.61 -10.61 50.11
CA HIS A 66 46.33 -10.28 51.32
C HIS A 66 47.71 -9.79 50.91
N ASP A 67 48.00 -8.55 51.31
CA ASP A 67 49.28 -7.89 51.19
C ASP A 67 50.42 -8.79 51.67
N SER A 68 51.39 -9.03 50.79
CA SER A 68 52.75 -9.30 51.23
C SER A 68 53.73 -8.67 50.24
N ALA A 69 54.56 -7.79 50.79
CA ALA A 69 55.67 -7.08 50.17
C ALA A 69 55.31 -5.99 49.14
N THR A 70 55.35 -4.72 49.59
CA THR A 70 56.23 -3.67 49.04
C THR A 70 55.87 -2.32 49.66
N LYS A 71 56.70 -1.83 50.59
CA LYS A 71 56.57 -0.49 51.21
C LYS A 71 56.76 0.69 50.23
N ASN A 72 56.87 0.45 48.92
CA ASN A 72 57.02 1.46 47.86
C ASN A 72 55.91 1.46 46.78
N HIS A 73 54.86 0.61 46.88
CA HIS A 73 53.79 0.52 45.86
C HIS A 73 52.55 1.39 46.11
N ARG A 74 52.45 2.06 47.27
CA ARG A 74 51.32 2.95 47.58
C ARG A 74 51.21 4.11 46.58
N SER A 75 52.32 4.80 46.34
CA SER A 75 52.36 5.94 45.40
C SER A 75 51.92 5.56 43.98
N MET A 76 52.42 4.46 43.41
CA MET A 76 52.01 4.02 42.06
C MET A 76 50.55 3.56 42.00
N LYS A 77 50.03 2.92 43.06
CA LYS A 77 48.59 2.58 43.13
C LYS A 77 47.73 3.84 43.19
N ASP A 78 48.14 4.86 43.93
CA ASP A 78 47.45 6.14 44.02
C ASP A 78 47.43 6.86 42.66
N PHE A 79 48.55 6.85 41.91
CA PHE A 79 48.60 7.37 40.54
C PHE A 79 47.69 6.60 39.59
N THR A 80 47.66 5.26 39.66
CA THR A 80 46.75 4.47 38.81
C THR A 80 45.28 4.69 39.17
N SER A 81 44.97 4.91 40.45
CA SER A 81 43.62 5.26 40.92
C SER A 81 43.20 6.63 40.40
N PHE A 82 44.08 7.63 40.47
CA PHE A 82 43.83 8.96 39.90
C PHE A 82 43.66 8.91 38.38
N LEU A 83 44.50 8.13 37.68
CA LEU A 83 44.40 7.93 36.25
C LEU A 83 43.10 7.22 35.86
N ALA A 84 42.68 6.21 36.63
CA ALA A 84 41.40 5.52 36.44
C ALA A 84 40.22 6.47 36.68
N MET A 85 40.29 7.33 37.71
CA MET A 85 39.28 8.35 37.97
C MET A 85 39.19 9.37 36.83
N CYS A 86 40.33 9.80 36.27
CA CYS A 86 40.39 10.68 35.11
C CYS A 86 39.83 10.01 33.85
N ALA A 87 40.16 8.74 33.62
CA ALA A 87 39.66 7.98 32.47
C ALA A 87 38.14 7.79 32.56
N LEU A 88 37.62 7.45 33.75
CA LEU A 88 36.18 7.32 33.97
C LEU A 88 35.45 8.67 33.85
N ALA A 89 36.04 9.75 34.37
CA ALA A 89 35.50 11.10 34.21
C ALA A 89 35.47 11.52 32.73
N TYR A 90 36.53 11.23 31.97
CA TYR A 90 36.57 11.48 30.53
C TYR A 90 35.52 10.66 29.77
N PHE A 91 35.38 9.36 30.07
CA PHE A 91 34.34 8.53 29.46
C PHE A 91 32.93 8.98 29.82
N ALA A 92 32.71 9.48 31.04
CA ALA A 92 31.41 10.03 31.45
C ALA A 92 31.07 11.30 30.65
N ILE A 93 32.05 12.20 30.48
CA ILE A 93 31.89 13.43 29.68
C ILE A 93 31.63 13.09 28.21
N ASP A 94 32.39 12.18 27.62
CA ASP A 94 32.21 11.78 26.22
C ASP A 94 30.84 11.12 25.99
N ASN A 95 30.42 10.22 26.89
CA ASN A 95 29.08 9.63 26.84
C ASN A 95 27.97 10.68 26.94
N TYR A 96 28.13 11.68 27.82
CA TYR A 96 27.16 12.76 27.95
C TYR A 96 27.05 13.60 26.66
N ILE A 97 28.19 14.01 26.09
CA ILE A 97 28.22 14.79 24.84
C ILE A 97 27.61 13.99 23.69
N ASN A 98 27.94 12.70 23.57
CA ASN A 98 27.41 11.83 22.54
C ASN A 98 25.90 11.62 22.70
N ARG A 99 25.41 11.45 23.92
CA ARG A 99 23.97 11.35 24.20
C ARG A 99 23.22 12.61 23.78
N ILE A 100 23.73 13.80 24.12
CA ILE A 100 23.11 15.09 23.74
C ILE A 100 23.05 15.24 22.21
N LYS A 101 24.12 14.87 21.48
CA LYS A 101 24.13 14.92 20.02
C LYS A 101 23.10 13.97 19.42
N LEU A 102 23.02 12.74 19.95
CA LEU A 102 22.08 11.74 19.48
C LEU A 102 20.63 12.15 19.72
N GLU A 103 20.35 12.76 20.87
CA GLU A 103 19.03 13.27 21.22
C GLU A 103 18.60 14.39 20.27
N LYS A 104 19.49 15.35 19.96
CA LYS A 104 19.20 16.40 18.97
C LYS A 104 18.87 15.81 17.59
N LEU A 105 19.69 14.88 17.10
CA LEU A 105 19.44 14.21 15.82
C LEU A 105 18.13 13.40 15.84
N ASN A 106 17.79 12.77 16.96
CA ASN A 106 16.54 12.04 17.13
C ASN A 106 15.34 12.99 17.09
N ILE A 107 15.39 14.12 17.80
CA ILE A 107 14.35 15.15 17.79
C ILE A 107 14.15 15.71 16.37
N GLU A 108 15.24 16.04 15.67
CA GLU A 108 15.16 16.53 14.29
C GLU A 108 14.55 15.49 13.35
N THR A 109 14.99 14.24 13.46
CA THR A 109 14.49 13.13 12.62
C THR A 109 13.00 12.85 12.88
N THR A 110 12.59 12.82 14.14
CA THR A 110 11.19 12.60 14.51
C THR A 110 10.31 13.76 14.08
N ALA A 111 10.77 15.01 14.23
CA ALA A 111 10.06 16.19 13.73
C ALA A 111 9.90 16.16 12.21
N ILE A 112 10.93 15.74 11.46
CA ILE A 112 10.85 15.57 10.00
C ILE A 112 9.84 14.48 9.64
N ASN A 113 9.89 13.32 10.30
CA ASN A 113 8.98 12.21 10.03
C ASN A 113 7.51 12.58 10.32
N LEU A 114 7.26 13.35 11.38
CA LEU A 114 5.91 13.84 11.68
C LEU A 114 5.43 14.83 10.61
N LYS A 115 6.28 15.75 10.17
CA LYS A 115 5.95 16.70 9.09
C LYS A 115 5.69 15.99 7.77
N THR A 116 6.47 14.98 7.42
CA THR A 116 6.27 14.21 6.18
C THR A 116 4.97 13.41 6.23
N LEU A 117 4.64 12.79 7.37
CA LEU A 117 3.37 12.11 7.58
C LEU A 117 2.20 13.09 7.44
N GLN A 118 2.27 14.25 8.10
CA GLN A 118 1.24 15.29 8.00
C GLN A 118 1.06 15.78 6.54
N ALA A 119 2.17 16.00 5.81
CA ALA A 119 2.12 16.38 4.41
C ALA A 119 1.48 15.29 3.54
N GLN A 120 1.79 14.01 3.78
CA GLN A 120 1.16 12.89 3.09
C GLN A 120 -0.34 12.80 3.37
N GLN A 121 -0.75 13.00 4.62
CA GLN A 121 -2.16 13.03 5.01
C GLN A 121 -2.90 14.18 4.32
N ALA A 122 -2.33 15.38 4.30
CA ALA A 122 -2.90 16.53 3.60
C ALA A 122 -3.02 16.29 2.09
N ASN A 123 -1.98 15.73 1.46
CA ASN A 123 -1.99 15.38 0.04
C ASN A 123 -3.06 14.32 -0.28
N PHE A 124 -3.23 13.31 0.57
CA PHE A 124 -4.26 12.30 0.41
C PHE A 124 -5.67 12.92 0.47
N LEU A 125 -5.92 13.81 1.43
CA LEU A 125 -7.20 14.52 1.55
C LEU A 125 -7.47 15.42 0.34
N ASN A 126 -6.47 16.15 -0.14
CA ASN A 126 -6.60 16.99 -1.34
C ASN A 126 -6.85 16.16 -2.60
N ALA A 127 -6.16 15.04 -2.77
CA ALA A 127 -6.36 14.12 -3.89
C ALA A 127 -7.77 13.51 -3.87
N ARG A 128 -8.28 13.16 -2.68
CA ARG A 128 -9.66 12.68 -2.51
C ARG A 128 -10.68 13.74 -2.92
N LYS A 129 -10.55 14.96 -2.39
CA LYS A 129 -11.43 16.09 -2.76
C LYS A 129 -11.43 16.37 -4.26
N LYS A 130 -10.25 16.33 -4.91
CA LYS A 130 -10.12 16.50 -6.36
C LYS A 130 -10.87 15.42 -7.14
N ARG A 131 -10.75 14.15 -6.73
CA ARG A 131 -11.53 13.04 -7.34
C ARG A 131 -13.02 13.24 -7.17
N ASP A 132 -13.46 13.64 -5.97
CA ASP A 132 -14.89 13.84 -5.70
C ASP A 132 -15.47 14.97 -6.56
N LEU A 133 -14.75 16.08 -6.72
CA LEU A 133 -15.14 17.17 -7.62
C LEU A 133 -15.16 16.74 -9.09
N GLN A 134 -14.20 15.94 -9.52
CA GLN A 134 -14.17 15.41 -10.88
C GLN A 134 -15.37 14.52 -11.16
N ILE A 135 -15.72 13.61 -10.24
CA ILE A 135 -16.89 12.73 -10.37
C ILE A 135 -18.18 13.55 -10.47
N LEU A 136 -18.31 14.61 -9.66
CA LEU A 136 -19.48 15.50 -9.74
C LEU A 136 -19.56 16.23 -11.09
N GLN A 137 -18.43 16.67 -11.62
CA GLN A 137 -18.36 17.31 -12.92
C GLN A 137 -18.72 16.32 -14.04
N GLU A 138 -18.21 15.10 -13.98
CA GLU A 138 -18.54 14.03 -14.94
C GLU A 138 -20.03 13.70 -14.93
N ARG A 139 -20.66 13.61 -13.75
CA ARG A 139 -22.11 13.42 -13.62
C ARG A 139 -22.89 14.57 -14.24
N LYS A 140 -22.51 15.81 -13.91
CA LYS A 140 -23.15 17.01 -14.48
C LYS A 140 -23.05 17.05 -16.01
N ASP A 141 -21.89 16.71 -16.55
CA ASP A 141 -21.68 16.73 -17.99
C ASP A 141 -22.38 15.55 -18.69
N GLN A 142 -22.51 14.40 -18.01
CA GLN A 142 -23.36 13.30 -18.49
C GLN A 142 -24.84 13.71 -18.53
N ASP A 143 -25.35 14.36 -17.48
CA ASP A 143 -26.75 14.80 -17.42
C ASP A 143 -27.06 15.83 -18.51
N LYS A 144 -26.15 16.77 -18.79
CA LYS A 144 -26.28 17.70 -19.92
C LYS A 144 -26.35 16.97 -21.27
N ARG A 145 -25.51 15.95 -21.48
CA ARG A 145 -25.54 15.14 -22.71
C ARG A 145 -26.85 14.38 -22.84
N ASN A 146 -27.31 13.75 -21.76
CA ASN A 146 -28.58 13.03 -21.72
C ASN A 146 -29.76 13.98 -21.99
N PHE A 147 -29.74 15.18 -21.41
CA PHE A 147 -30.76 16.20 -21.65
C PHE A 147 -30.81 16.64 -23.11
N LYS A 148 -29.65 16.97 -23.71
CA LYS A 148 -29.57 17.35 -25.12
C LYS A 148 -30.03 16.21 -26.04
N MET A 149 -29.64 14.98 -25.73
CA MET A 149 -30.07 13.80 -26.47
C MET A 149 -31.58 13.60 -26.38
N GLY A 150 -32.15 13.66 -25.18
CA GLY A 150 -33.60 13.55 -24.97
C GLY A 150 -34.38 14.63 -25.71
N LEU A 151 -33.87 15.87 -25.71
CA LEU A 151 -34.46 16.97 -26.47
C LEU A 151 -34.41 16.72 -27.98
N HIS A 152 -33.28 16.26 -28.51
CA HIS A 152 -33.16 15.92 -29.93
C HIS A 152 -34.10 14.78 -30.32
N ILE A 153 -34.24 13.74 -29.48
CA ILE A 153 -35.18 12.64 -29.72
C ILE A 153 -36.62 13.15 -29.74
N ALA A 154 -37.01 14.00 -28.78
CA ALA A 154 -38.35 14.58 -28.74
C ALA A 154 -38.63 15.45 -29.98
N PHE A 155 -37.65 16.23 -30.43
CA PHE A 155 -37.77 17.05 -31.63
C PHE A 155 -37.93 16.19 -32.89
N LEU A 156 -37.12 15.13 -33.05
CA LEU A 156 -37.23 14.19 -34.17
C LEU A 156 -38.58 13.47 -34.18
N ARG A 157 -39.10 13.07 -33.02
CA ARG A 157 -40.45 12.47 -32.92
C ARG A 157 -41.52 13.44 -33.41
N LYS A 158 -41.44 14.71 -33.02
CA LYS A 158 -42.37 15.73 -33.50
C LYS A 158 -42.27 15.90 -35.02
N GLN A 159 -41.06 15.98 -35.57
CA GLN A 159 -40.85 16.11 -37.00
C GLN A 159 -41.39 14.91 -37.80
N LEU A 160 -41.28 13.68 -37.28
CA LEU A 160 -41.84 12.49 -37.93
C LEU A 160 -43.36 12.53 -37.97
N VAL A 161 -43.99 12.92 -36.86
CA VAL A 161 -45.43 13.12 -36.77
C VAL A 161 -45.90 14.19 -37.76
N ASP A 162 -45.18 15.32 -37.84
CA ASP A 162 -45.49 16.40 -38.79
C ASP A 162 -45.36 15.94 -40.26
N LEU A 163 -44.54 14.93 -40.55
CA LEU A 163 -44.37 14.31 -41.87
C LEU A 163 -45.34 13.14 -42.13
N GLY A 164 -46.24 12.83 -41.20
CA GLY A 164 -47.22 11.74 -41.32
C GLY A 164 -46.65 10.34 -41.11
N VAL A 165 -45.46 10.22 -40.50
CA VAL A 165 -44.84 8.95 -40.13
C VAL A 165 -44.97 8.76 -38.62
N ASP A 166 -45.62 7.68 -38.20
CA ASP A 166 -45.76 7.39 -36.78
C ASP A 166 -44.42 6.97 -36.16
N PRO A 167 -43.97 7.62 -35.08
CA PRO A 167 -42.71 7.28 -34.43
C PRO A 167 -42.82 5.91 -33.73
N VAL A 168 -41.74 5.14 -33.80
CA VAL A 168 -41.63 3.85 -33.10
C VAL A 168 -41.85 4.02 -31.60
N ASP A 169 -42.67 3.13 -31.04
CA ASP A 169 -42.99 3.11 -29.62
C ASP A 169 -41.73 2.87 -28.75
N ILE A 170 -41.71 3.51 -27.59
CA ILE A 170 -40.56 3.53 -26.69
C ILE A 170 -40.22 2.12 -26.22
N GLU A 171 -41.21 1.30 -25.93
CA GLU A 171 -41.03 -0.05 -25.38
C GLU A 171 -40.41 -0.99 -26.43
N THR A 172 -40.81 -0.84 -27.69
CA THR A 172 -40.25 -1.60 -28.81
C THR A 172 -38.79 -1.23 -29.04
N ALA A 173 -38.47 0.07 -29.01
CA ALA A 173 -37.09 0.55 -29.14
C ALA A 173 -36.19 0.08 -27.97
N VAL A 174 -36.71 0.06 -26.73
CA VAL A 174 -35.98 -0.45 -25.56
C VAL A 174 -35.71 -1.95 -25.72
N LYS A 175 -36.68 -2.74 -26.19
CA LYS A 175 -36.52 -4.17 -26.42
C LYS A 175 -35.45 -4.48 -27.47
N GLU A 176 -35.39 -3.72 -28.56
CA GLU A 176 -34.33 -3.84 -29.57
C GLU A 176 -32.96 -3.39 -29.06
N PHE A 177 -32.92 -2.33 -28.25
CA PHE A 177 -31.70 -1.85 -27.59
C PHE A 177 -31.14 -2.88 -26.62
N GLU A 178 -31.98 -3.47 -25.77
CA GLU A 178 -31.53 -4.51 -24.83
C GLU A 178 -30.99 -5.73 -25.56
N LYS A 179 -31.60 -6.10 -26.70
CA LYS A 179 -31.12 -7.20 -27.52
C LYS A 179 -29.74 -6.93 -28.13
N SER A 180 -29.53 -5.75 -28.70
CA SER A 180 -28.32 -5.42 -29.47
C SER A 180 -27.17 -4.87 -28.62
N VAL A 181 -27.45 -4.05 -27.61
CA VAL A 181 -26.42 -3.30 -26.86
C VAL A 181 -26.03 -3.96 -25.54
N ARG A 182 -26.94 -4.71 -24.90
CA ARG A 182 -26.64 -5.41 -23.63
C ARG A 182 -25.71 -6.61 -23.84
N ALA A 183 -25.78 -7.25 -25.02
CA ALA A 183 -24.92 -8.38 -25.38
C ALA A 183 -23.43 -8.02 -25.42
N ASP A 184 -23.08 -6.79 -25.84
CA ASP A 184 -21.70 -6.34 -26.03
C ASP A 184 -21.05 -5.69 -24.79
N ASN A 185 -21.84 -5.27 -23.80
CA ASN A 185 -21.34 -4.53 -22.63
C ASN A 185 -20.75 -5.40 -21.50
N SER A 186 -20.91 -6.73 -21.53
CA SER A 186 -20.38 -7.58 -20.45
C SER A 186 -18.83 -7.65 -20.39
N ILE A 187 -18.14 -7.23 -21.45
CA ILE A 187 -16.67 -7.32 -21.58
C ILE A 187 -15.98 -5.93 -21.65
N LYS A 188 -16.72 -4.82 -21.75
CA LYS A 188 -16.17 -3.46 -21.93
C LYS A 188 -16.26 -2.56 -20.70
N ASN A 189 -16.13 -3.11 -19.49
CA ASN A 189 -16.19 -2.32 -18.26
C ASN A 189 -14.99 -1.35 -18.06
N VAL A 190 -14.24 -1.02 -19.12
CA VAL A 190 -13.02 -0.20 -19.07
C VAL A 190 -13.05 0.99 -20.07
N SER A 191 -13.88 1.01 -21.13
CA SER A 191 -13.79 2.10 -22.14
C SER A 191 -15.06 2.91 -22.42
N GLY A 192 -16.23 2.57 -21.86
CA GLY A 192 -17.44 3.36 -22.03
C GLY A 192 -17.92 3.53 -23.49
N GLN A 193 -17.39 2.76 -24.44
CA GLN A 193 -17.82 2.77 -25.85
C GLN A 193 -18.91 1.73 -26.10
N SER A 194 -20.15 2.18 -26.29
CA SER A 194 -21.22 1.38 -26.89
C SER A 194 -20.99 1.27 -28.39
N LEU A 195 -20.76 0.06 -28.89
CA LEU A 195 -20.73 -0.21 -30.32
C LEU A 195 -22.10 -0.77 -30.70
N TRP A 196 -22.78 -0.14 -31.65
CA TRP A 196 -24.05 -0.65 -32.19
C TRP A 196 -23.72 -1.66 -33.28
N LEU A 197 -23.90 -2.95 -33.00
CA LEU A 197 -23.76 -4.01 -34.00
C LEU A 197 -25.14 -4.60 -34.30
N ASP A 198 -25.45 -4.72 -35.59
CA ASP A 198 -26.61 -5.47 -36.05
C ASP A 198 -26.27 -6.97 -36.06
N ASP A 199 -27.13 -7.79 -35.45
CA ASP A 199 -27.04 -9.26 -35.41
C ASP A 199 -26.89 -9.87 -36.81
N LYS A 200 -27.40 -9.18 -37.85
CA LYS A 200 -27.34 -9.62 -39.25
C LYS A 200 -26.02 -9.29 -39.95
N SER A 201 -25.13 -8.51 -39.31
CA SER A 201 -23.87 -8.12 -39.91
C SER A 201 -22.85 -9.27 -39.84
N ARG A 202 -22.20 -9.58 -40.98
CA ARG A 202 -21.09 -10.57 -41.06
C ARG A 202 -19.94 -10.28 -40.08
N MET A 203 -19.88 -9.07 -39.54
CA MET A 203 -18.88 -8.61 -38.59
C MET A 203 -19.07 -9.21 -37.18
N TYR A 204 -20.32 -9.50 -36.78
CA TYR A 204 -20.60 -10.13 -35.50
C TYR A 204 -20.02 -11.56 -35.41
N SER A 205 -20.11 -12.32 -36.52
CA SER A 205 -19.54 -13.67 -36.63
C SER A 205 -18.01 -13.68 -36.51
N PHE A 206 -17.34 -12.66 -37.06
CA PHE A 206 -15.88 -12.54 -37.00
C PHE A 206 -15.39 -12.29 -35.56
N ILE A 207 -16.04 -11.38 -34.84
CA ILE A 207 -15.70 -11.07 -33.44
C ILE A 207 -15.93 -12.30 -32.54
N GLN A 208 -17.02 -13.05 -32.74
CA GLN A 208 -17.28 -14.29 -32.00
C GLN A 208 -16.28 -15.42 -32.35
N TYR A 209 -15.75 -15.46 -33.58
CA TYR A 209 -14.74 -16.44 -33.99
C TYR A 209 -13.38 -16.16 -33.34
N SER A 210 -12.93 -14.89 -33.31
CA SER A 210 -11.72 -14.48 -32.59
C SER A 210 -11.80 -14.75 -31.08
N ARG A 211 -13.00 -14.63 -30.50
CA ARG A 211 -13.29 -14.94 -29.08
C ARG A 211 -13.03 -16.41 -28.73
N LYS A 212 -13.47 -17.36 -29.58
CA LYS A 212 -13.26 -18.80 -29.33
C LYS A 212 -11.78 -19.17 -29.37
N HIS A 213 -11.03 -18.59 -30.30
CA HIS A 213 -9.60 -18.86 -30.44
C HIS A 213 -8.77 -18.35 -29.25
N PHE A 214 -9.08 -17.16 -28.71
CA PHE A 214 -8.37 -16.59 -27.55
C PHE A 214 -8.60 -17.39 -26.25
N LEU A 215 -9.83 -17.86 -26.03
CA LEU A 215 -10.16 -18.68 -24.85
C LEU A 215 -9.52 -20.08 -24.90
N LEU A 216 -9.42 -20.69 -26.10
CA LEU A 216 -8.72 -21.95 -26.31
C LEU A 216 -7.20 -21.83 -26.07
N THR A 217 -6.60 -20.70 -26.45
CA THR A 217 -5.17 -20.44 -26.17
C THR A 217 -4.90 -20.15 -24.70
N SER A 218 -5.82 -19.47 -24.00
CA SER A 218 -5.66 -19.17 -22.56
C SER A 218 -5.80 -20.42 -21.68
N SER A 219 -6.75 -21.30 -22.01
CA SER A 219 -6.94 -22.57 -21.27
C SER A 219 -5.86 -23.60 -21.57
N SER A 220 -5.23 -23.55 -22.75
CA SER A 220 -4.06 -24.38 -23.08
C SER A 220 -2.79 -23.94 -22.33
N LEU A 221 -2.65 -22.65 -22.02
CA LEU A 221 -1.52 -22.12 -21.24
C LEU A 221 -1.60 -22.48 -19.74
N GLU A 222 -2.80 -22.54 -19.16
CA GLU A 222 -2.97 -23.01 -17.77
C GLU A 222 -2.66 -24.52 -17.62
N ILE A 223 -2.97 -25.34 -18.62
CA ILE A 223 -2.65 -26.78 -18.62
C ILE A 223 -1.14 -27.02 -18.75
N ILE A 224 -0.41 -26.16 -19.46
CA ILE A 224 1.06 -26.26 -19.56
C ILE A 224 1.73 -25.83 -18.25
N PHE A 225 1.21 -24.81 -17.55
CA PHE A 225 1.76 -24.39 -16.26
C PHE A 225 1.49 -25.40 -15.12
N ALA A 226 0.34 -26.07 -15.11
CA ALA A 226 0.02 -27.09 -14.12
C ALA A 226 0.86 -28.38 -14.24
N ARG A 227 1.58 -28.58 -15.35
CA ARG A 227 2.41 -29.77 -15.61
C ARG A 227 3.91 -29.56 -15.35
N CYS A 228 4.30 -28.36 -14.92
CA CYS A 228 5.67 -27.97 -14.60
C CYS A 228 5.89 -27.54 -13.13
N SER A 229 4.95 -27.84 -12.22
CA SER A 229 5.17 -27.74 -10.76
C SER A 229 5.23 -29.12 -10.11
#